data_AF-A0A536G951-F1
#
_entry.id   AF-A0A536G951-F1
#
_cell.length_a   1.000
_cell.length_b   1.000
_cell.length_c   1.000
_cell.angle_alpha   90.00
_cell.angle_beta   90.00
_cell.angle_gamma   90.00
#
_symmetry.space_group_name_H-M   'P 1'
#
loop_
_entity.id
_entity.type
_entity.pdbx_description
1 polymer ?
#
loop_
_entity_poly.entity_id
_entity_poly.type
_entity_poly.pdbx_seq_one_letter_code
_entity_poly.pdbx_strand_id
1 'polypeptide(L)'
;CGEDGAVRYRRVGRLGFTLAGQECRLTVLSLVQYAGGLFVPFRDRTSGRETYGGGRYLFDTAKDTDGLVLEIKPGSSEVVLDFNYAYNASCAYSPRWACPLAPPENHLQVDVSAGEKTYKD
;
A
#
# COMPACT_ATOMS: atom_id res chain seq x y z
N CYS A 1 2.02 16.89 -1.33
CA CYS A 1 0.57 17.14 -1.16
C CYS A 1 0.18 18.39 -1.91
N GLY A 2 -1.10 18.55 -2.26
CA GLY A 2 -1.62 19.86 -2.68
C GLY A 2 -1.51 20.88 -1.53
N GLU A 3 -1.71 22.16 -1.84
CA GLU A 3 -1.64 23.25 -0.84
C GLU A 3 -2.68 23.09 0.29
N ASP A 4 -3.73 22.30 0.06
CA ASP A 4 -4.78 21.95 1.03
C ASP A 4 -4.42 20.74 1.93
N GLY A 5 -3.25 20.13 1.74
CA GLY A 5 -2.85 18.91 2.45
C GLY A 5 -3.62 17.65 2.00
N ALA A 6 -4.58 17.76 1.09
CA ALA A 6 -5.42 16.66 0.66
C ALA A 6 -4.76 15.85 -0.45
N VAL A 7 -4.82 14.52 -0.32
CA VAL A 7 -4.45 13.60 -1.39
C VAL A 7 -5.70 13.23 -2.17
N ARG A 8 -5.69 13.52 -3.47
CA ARG A 8 -6.74 13.16 -4.41
C ARG A 8 -6.28 11.95 -5.22
N TYR A 9 -7.18 11.00 -5.36
CA TYR A 9 -6.96 9.79 -6.11
C TYR A 9 -8.25 9.31 -6.77
N ARG A 10 -8.09 8.46 -7.78
CA ARG A 10 -9.19 7.72 -8.42
C ARG A 10 -9.06 6.25 -8.07
N ARG A 11 -10.18 5.56 -7.86
CA ARG A 11 -10.20 4.10 -7.71
C ARG A 11 -10.18 3.50 -9.11
N VAL A 12 -9.19 2.66 -9.42
CA VAL A 12 -9.03 2.11 -10.77
C VAL A 12 -9.32 0.61 -10.84
N GLY A 13 -9.23 -0.10 -9.72
CA GLY A 13 -9.45 -1.54 -9.69
C GLY A 13 -9.50 -2.11 -8.27
N ARG A 14 -9.78 -3.40 -8.18
CA ARG A 14 -9.82 -4.15 -6.93
C ARG A 14 -9.09 -5.47 -7.11
N LEU A 15 -8.27 -5.80 -6.14
CA LEU A 15 -7.53 -7.05 -6.04
C LEU A 15 -8.20 -7.88 -4.96
N GLY A 16 -8.81 -9.01 -5.34
CA GLY A 16 -9.36 -9.98 -4.41
C GLY A 16 -8.38 -11.13 -4.22
N PHE A 17 -8.12 -11.51 -2.98
CA PHE A 17 -7.19 -12.59 -2.63
C PHE A 17 -7.56 -13.19 -1.28
N THR A 18 -7.02 -14.36 -0.98
CA THR A 18 -7.16 -14.99 0.33
C THR A 18 -5.83 -14.92 1.06
N LEU A 19 -5.85 -14.43 2.30
CA LEU A 19 -4.67 -14.36 3.17
C LEU A 19 -5.07 -14.84 4.56
N ALA A 20 -4.25 -15.70 5.17
CA ALA A 20 -4.53 -16.31 6.47
C ALA A 20 -5.94 -16.95 6.57
N GLY A 21 -6.44 -17.53 5.47
CA GLY A 21 -7.77 -18.14 5.41
C GLY A 21 -8.95 -17.15 5.36
N GLN A 22 -8.69 -15.85 5.24
CA GLN A 22 -9.72 -14.81 5.12
C GLN A 22 -9.72 -14.19 3.72
N GLU A 23 -10.91 -13.99 3.16
CA GLU A 23 -11.06 -13.19 1.95
C GLU A 23 -10.70 -11.73 2.22
N CYS A 24 -9.75 -11.23 1.44
CA CYS A 24 -9.21 -9.89 1.53
C CYS A 24 -9.42 -9.14 0.23
N ARG A 25 -9.43 -7.82 0.33
CA ARG A 25 -9.54 -6.94 -0.84
C ARG A 25 -8.67 -5.72 -0.67
N LEU A 26 -7.96 -5.35 -1.73
CA LEU A 26 -7.26 -4.07 -1.83
C LEU A 26 -7.75 -3.31 -3.05
N THR A 27 -8.03 -2.02 -2.87
CA THR A 27 -8.39 -1.12 -3.96
C THR A 27 -7.12 -0.50 -4.52
N VAL A 28 -6.96 -0.59 -5.83
CA VAL A 28 -5.88 0.09 -6.58
C VAL A 28 -6.30 1.53 -6.81
N LEU A 29 -5.43 2.45 -6.40
CA LEU A 29 -5.63 3.88 -6.52
C LEU A 29 -4.74 4.42 -7.64
N SER A 30 -5.21 5.43 -8.35
CA SER A 30 -4.38 6.28 -9.21
C SER A 30 -4.29 7.65 -8.59
N LEU A 31 -3.08 8.08 -8.24
CA LEU A 31 -2.86 9.38 -7.61
C LEU A 31 -3.00 10.50 -8.65
N VAL A 32 -3.69 11.58 -8.29
CA VAL A 32 -3.79 12.79 -9.12
C VAL A 32 -2.62 13.76 -8.83
N GLN A 33 -2.09 13.70 -7.61
CA GLN A 33 -0.85 14.38 -7.20
C GLN A 33 0.26 13.34 -6.95
N TYR A 34 1.37 13.75 -6.33
CA TYR A 34 2.41 12.83 -5.85
C TYR A 34 3.07 12.03 -6.99
N ALA A 35 3.48 12.73 -8.05
CA ALA A 35 4.01 12.18 -9.30
C ALA A 35 3.04 11.29 -10.13
N GLY A 36 1.84 11.02 -9.62
CA GLY A 36 0.81 10.25 -10.31
C GLY A 36 1.01 8.74 -10.15
N GLY A 37 0.59 7.96 -11.13
CA GLY A 37 0.80 6.51 -11.14
C GLY A 37 -0.23 5.70 -10.37
N LEU A 38 -0.05 4.37 -10.38
CA LEU A 38 -0.85 3.42 -9.62
C LEU A 38 -0.21 3.15 -8.26
N PHE A 39 -1.06 2.98 -7.27
CA PHE A 39 -0.66 3.00 -5.88
C PHE A 39 -1.61 2.14 -5.03
N VAL A 40 -1.04 1.28 -4.19
CA VAL A 40 -1.80 0.45 -3.23
C VAL A 40 -1.24 0.65 -1.83
N PRO A 41 -1.80 1.58 -1.05
CA PRO A 41 -1.56 1.65 0.38
C PRO A 41 -2.46 0.65 1.10
N PHE A 42 -1.96 0.06 2.18
CA PHE A 42 -2.78 -0.77 3.05
C PHE A 42 -2.42 -0.55 4.51
N ARG A 43 -3.41 -0.80 5.36
CA ARG A 43 -3.22 -0.96 6.80
C ARG A 43 -3.63 -2.38 7.15
N ASP A 44 -2.97 -2.97 8.14
CA ASP A 44 -3.33 -4.28 8.65
C ASP A 44 -3.27 -4.28 10.19
N ARG A 45 -3.58 -5.41 10.82
CA ARG A 45 -3.63 -5.50 12.28
C ARG A 45 -2.27 -5.34 12.97
N THR A 46 -1.16 -5.51 12.23
CA THR A 46 0.19 -5.24 12.73
C THR A 46 0.53 -3.74 12.79
N SER A 47 -0.24 -2.88 12.10
CA SER A 47 0.04 -1.45 11.99
C SER A 47 -0.10 -0.70 13.32
N GLY A 48 0.99 -0.11 13.78
CA GLY A 48 1.11 0.57 15.08
C GLY A 48 1.58 -0.34 16.22
N ARG A 49 1.85 -1.63 15.95
CA ARG A 49 2.40 -2.59 16.92
C ARG A 49 3.74 -3.16 16.45
N GLU A 50 3.78 -3.66 15.22
CA GLU A 50 4.98 -4.24 14.61
C GLU A 50 5.42 -3.50 13.33
N THR A 51 4.49 -2.82 12.68
CA THR A 51 4.71 -2.08 11.43
C THR A 51 4.25 -0.63 11.59
N TYR A 52 4.63 0.26 10.67
CA TYR A 52 4.37 1.68 10.79
C TYR A 52 2.88 1.98 10.99
N GLY A 53 2.58 2.86 11.95
CA GLY A 53 1.22 3.18 12.35
C GLY A 53 0.35 3.79 11.25
N GLY A 54 0.95 4.42 10.23
CA GLY A 54 0.23 4.96 9.07
C GLY A 54 -0.14 3.92 8.00
N GLY A 55 0.33 2.67 8.16
CA GLY A 55 0.24 1.63 7.13
C GLY A 55 1.49 1.55 6.26
N ARG A 56 1.43 0.67 5.25
CA ARG A 56 2.52 0.39 4.31
C ARG A 56 2.03 0.47 2.89
N TYR A 57 2.97 0.55 1.95
CA TYR A 57 2.67 0.55 0.53
C TYR A 57 3.08 -0.80 -0.05
N LEU A 58 2.15 -1.41 -0.79
CA LEU A 58 2.44 -2.62 -1.55
C LEU A 58 3.21 -2.25 -2.82
N PHE A 59 2.71 -1.28 -3.59
CA PHE A 59 3.45 -0.65 -4.68
C PHE A 59 3.03 0.81 -4.90
N ASP A 60 3.93 1.52 -5.57
CA ASP A 60 3.82 2.88 -6.11
C ASP A 60 4.61 2.91 -7.43
N THR A 61 3.91 2.98 -8.56
CA THR A 61 4.55 2.98 -9.89
C THR A 61 5.32 4.26 -10.16
N ALA A 62 5.01 5.37 -9.45
CA ALA A 62 5.79 6.60 -9.59
C ALA A 62 7.15 6.51 -8.88
N LYS A 63 7.36 5.45 -8.09
CA LYS A 63 8.62 5.13 -7.41
C LYS A 63 9.29 3.87 -7.96
N ASP A 64 8.81 3.36 -9.09
CA ASP A 64 9.32 2.13 -9.73
C ASP A 64 9.37 0.93 -8.78
N THR A 65 8.40 0.84 -7.85
CA THR A 65 8.34 -0.25 -6.85
C THR A 65 7.46 -1.41 -7.29
N ASP A 66 6.67 -1.25 -8.36
CA ASP A 66 5.73 -2.24 -8.86
C ASP A 66 6.41 -3.49 -9.44
N GLY A 67 7.56 -3.34 -10.08
CA GLY A 67 8.31 -4.47 -10.66
C GLY A 67 8.81 -5.51 -9.65
N LEU A 68 8.75 -5.21 -8.35
CA LEU A 68 9.12 -6.14 -7.26
C LEU A 68 7.94 -6.98 -6.77
N VAL A 69 6.71 -6.56 -7.06
CA VAL A 69 5.51 -7.03 -6.33
C VAL A 69 4.32 -7.32 -7.22
N LEU A 70 4.29 -6.83 -8.46
CA LEU A 70 3.23 -7.04 -9.42
C LEU A 70 3.77 -7.81 -10.63
N GLU A 71 3.42 -9.09 -10.68
CA GLU A 71 3.58 -9.88 -11.89
C GLU A 71 2.20 -10.08 -12.55
N ILE A 72 2.03 -9.57 -13.76
CA ILE A 72 0.83 -9.75 -14.57
C ILE A 72 1.10 -10.89 -15.55
N LYS A 73 0.28 -11.94 -15.51
CA LYS A 73 0.34 -13.00 -16.52
C LYS A 73 -0.36 -12.53 -17.80
N PRO A 74 0.33 -12.46 -18.96
CA PRO A 74 -0.30 -12.05 -20.21
C PRO A 74 -1.55 -12.89 -20.52
N GLY A 75 -2.68 -12.23 -20.81
CA GLY A 75 -3.95 -12.89 -21.08
C GLY A 75 -4.73 -13.39 -19.85
N SER A 76 -4.25 -13.09 -18.63
CA SER A 76 -4.96 -13.39 -17.38
C SER A 76 -5.35 -12.11 -16.65
N SER A 77 -6.43 -12.19 -15.86
CA SER A 77 -6.79 -11.17 -14.87
C SER A 77 -6.09 -11.37 -13.52
N GLU A 78 -5.30 -12.44 -13.37
CA GLU A 78 -4.54 -12.73 -12.17
C GLU A 78 -3.28 -11.89 -12.09
N VAL A 79 -3.00 -11.41 -10.88
CA VAL A 79 -1.72 -10.78 -10.51
C VAL A 79 -1.14 -11.45 -9.29
N VAL A 80 0.17 -11.57 -9.23
CA VAL A 80 0.87 -11.95 -8.00
C VAL A 80 1.03 -10.69 -7.14
N LEU A 81 0.82 -10.83 -5.83
CA LEU A 81 1.07 -9.79 -4.84
C LEU A 81 2.05 -10.32 -3.81
N ASP A 82 3.23 -9.70 -3.73
CA ASP A 82 4.24 -10.06 -2.73
C ASP A 82 4.32 -9.03 -1.58
N PHE A 83 3.71 -9.38 -0.45
CA PHE A 83 3.75 -8.55 0.76
C PHE A 83 5.15 -8.50 1.42
N ASN A 84 6.10 -9.35 1.02
CA ASN A 84 7.48 -9.29 1.54
C ASN A 84 8.22 -8.02 1.15
N TYR A 85 7.78 -7.34 0.09
CA TYR A 85 8.35 -6.06 -0.36
C TYR A 85 7.49 -4.86 0.07
N ALA A 86 6.44 -5.06 0.88
CA ALA A 86 5.68 -3.95 1.43
C ALA A 86 6.58 -3.05 2.27
N TYR A 87 6.58 -1.75 2.00
CA TYR A 87 7.53 -0.80 2.60
C TYR A 87 6.83 0.34 3.31
N ASN A 88 7.55 0.98 4.23
CA ASN A 88 7.03 2.11 5.01
C ASN A 88 7.00 3.39 4.18
N ALA A 89 5.93 4.18 4.36
CA ALA A 89 5.85 5.51 3.74
C ALA A 89 6.98 6.43 4.27
N SER A 90 7.45 7.37 3.46
CA SER A 90 8.54 8.28 3.86
C SER A 90 8.24 9.10 5.13
N CYS A 91 6.96 9.32 5.44
CA CYS A 91 6.53 9.97 6.68
C CYS A 91 6.83 9.14 7.95
N ALA A 92 7.10 7.85 7.81
CA ALA A 92 7.56 7.00 8.90
C ALA A 92 8.93 7.42 9.45
N TYR A 93 9.80 7.99 8.61
CA TYR A 93 11.16 8.38 9.01
C TYR A 93 11.29 9.88 9.27
N SER A 94 10.38 10.71 8.75
CA SER A 94 10.42 12.15 9.01
C SER A 94 9.03 12.78 8.89
N PRO A 95 8.56 13.50 9.93
CA PRO A 95 7.25 14.15 9.93
C PRO A 95 7.15 15.31 8.93
N ARG A 96 8.29 15.75 8.35
CA ARG A 96 8.31 16.78 7.31
C ARG A 96 7.63 16.33 6.01
N TRP A 97 7.45 15.03 5.82
CA TRP A 97 6.86 14.47 4.61
C TRP A 97 5.38 14.19 4.80
N ALA A 98 4.55 14.73 3.90
CA ALA A 98 3.13 14.38 3.81
C ALA A 98 2.95 13.20 2.84
N CYS A 99 2.47 12.07 3.36
CA CYS A 99 2.28 10.85 2.59
C CYS A 99 0.79 10.44 2.57
N PRO A 100 0.29 9.91 1.44
CA PRO A 100 -1.05 9.33 1.37
C PRO A 100 -1.27 8.21 2.39
N LEU A 101 -2.31 8.30 3.20
CA LEU A 101 -2.71 7.22 4.11
C LEU A 101 -3.57 6.18 3.37
N ALA A 102 -3.55 4.94 3.87
CA ALA A 102 -4.45 3.90 3.39
C ALA A 102 -5.90 4.27 3.68
N PRO A 103 -6.78 4.31 2.65
CA PRO A 103 -8.20 4.58 2.87
C PRO A 103 -8.85 3.40 3.62
N PRO A 104 -9.99 3.61 4.30
CA PRO A 104 -10.63 2.57 5.12
C PRO A 104 -10.89 1.26 4.38
N GLU A 105 -11.22 1.30 3.09
CA GLU A 105 -11.42 0.10 2.27
C GLU A 105 -10.17 -0.76 2.04
N ASN A 106 -8.97 -0.23 2.34
CA ASN A 106 -7.70 -0.95 2.27
C ASN A 106 -7.18 -1.31 3.69
N HIS A 107 -8.06 -1.39 4.68
CA HIS A 107 -7.73 -1.87 6.02
C HIS A 107 -8.03 -3.37 6.12
N LEU A 108 -6.97 -4.17 6.02
CA LEU A 108 -7.03 -5.62 6.14
C LEU A 108 -7.27 -6.02 7.59
N GLN A 109 -8.15 -6.99 7.80
CA GLN A 109 -8.50 -7.52 9.13
C GLN A 109 -7.63 -8.74 9.53
N VAL A 110 -6.57 -8.98 8.77
CA VAL A 110 -5.56 -10.02 9.01
C VAL A 110 -4.25 -9.38 9.49
N ASP A 111 -3.38 -10.18 10.08
CA ASP A 111 -2.02 -9.78 10.40
C ASP A 111 -1.13 -10.02 9.16
N VAL A 112 -0.42 -9.00 8.68
CA VAL A 112 0.56 -9.13 7.59
C VAL A 112 1.97 -8.98 8.15
N SER A 113 2.59 -10.09 8.56
CA SER A 113 3.89 -10.12 9.23
C SER A 113 5.11 -10.02 8.28
N ALA A 114 4.89 -10.00 6.96
CA ALA A 114 5.89 -9.85 5.92
C ALA A 114 6.08 -8.38 5.53
N GLY A 115 7.23 -8.01 4.97
CA GLY A 115 7.56 -6.63 4.59
C GLY A 115 8.33 -5.88 5.66
N GLU A 116 8.51 -4.59 5.44
CA GLU A 116 9.24 -3.72 6.34
C GLU A 116 8.51 -3.59 7.68
N LYS A 117 9.25 -3.77 8.78
CA LYS A 117 8.79 -3.59 10.15
C LYS A 117 9.24 -2.24 10.68
N THR A 118 8.64 -1.79 11.78
CA THR A 118 9.13 -0.60 12.47
C THR A 118 10.47 -0.94 13.12
N TYR A 119 11.52 -0.19 12.77
CA TYR A 119 12.77 -0.26 13.51
C TYR A 119 12.50 0.31 14.90
N LYS A 120 12.78 -0.46 15.96
CA LYS A 120 12.80 0.09 17.31
C LYS A 120 14.12 0.82 17.48
N ASP A 121 14.07 2.04 18.02
CA ASP A 121 15.23 2.63 18.67
C ASP A 121 15.64 1.79 19.90
#